data_AF-A0A401U280-F1
#
_entry.id   AF-A0A401U280-F1
#
_cell.length_a   1.000
_cell.length_b   1.000
_cell.length_c   1.000
_cell.angle_alpha   90.00
_cell.angle_beta   90.00
_cell.angle_gamma   90.00
#
_symmetry.space_group_name_H-M   'P 1'
#
loop_
_entity.id
_entity.type
_entity.pdbx_description
1 polymer ?
#
loop_
_entity_poly.entity_id
_entity_poly.type
_entity_poly.pdbx_seq_one_letter_code
_entity_poly.pdbx_strand_id
1 'polypeptide(L)'
;MDGFGTVSKEGWQAPGHWREIDGEWQIMTLGGLQPIDPQAPVCHVSYYEADAFARWAGKHLPTEIEWEVAARAGLLSDAYGIVWQWTRSSYSPYPGYRAIEGALGEYNGKFMVNQLVLRGSSLATPPGHSRVTYRNFFYPHHRWQFTGLRLADYA
;
A
#
# COMPACT_ATOMS: atom_id res chain seq x y z
N MET A 1 0.93 -16.68 8.83
CA MET A 1 2.22 -17.40 8.72
C MET A 1 2.99 -16.97 7.46
N ASP A 2 2.29 -16.59 6.38
CA ASP A 2 2.85 -16.21 5.07
C ASP A 2 3.81 -15.01 5.09
N GLY A 3 3.51 -13.97 5.87
CA GLY A 3 4.40 -12.80 5.99
C GLY A 3 5.76 -13.16 6.58
N PHE A 4 5.77 -13.91 7.68
CA PHE A 4 7.02 -14.41 8.28
C PHE A 4 7.75 -15.36 7.31
N GLY A 5 7.04 -16.29 6.68
CA GLY A 5 7.62 -17.20 5.69
C GLY A 5 8.27 -16.48 4.52
N THR A 6 7.66 -15.39 4.03
CA THR A 6 8.20 -14.57 2.95
C THR A 6 9.45 -13.81 3.40
N VAL A 7 9.41 -13.14 4.55
CA VAL A 7 10.57 -12.41 5.10
C VAL A 7 11.75 -13.35 5.33
N SER A 8 11.52 -14.53 5.93
CA SER A 8 12.57 -15.52 6.17
C SER A 8 13.16 -16.09 4.88
N LYS A 9 12.31 -16.39 3.89
CA LYS A 9 12.76 -16.93 2.60
C LYS A 9 13.56 -15.91 1.79
N GLU A 10 13.10 -14.67 1.75
CA GLU A 10 13.65 -13.62 0.89
C GLU A 10 14.70 -12.76 1.63
N GLY A 11 14.91 -12.98 2.92
CA GLY A 11 15.91 -12.27 3.73
C GLY A 11 15.65 -10.77 3.88
N TRP A 12 14.39 -10.34 3.98
CA TRP A 12 14.06 -8.91 4.08
C TRP A 12 14.50 -8.33 5.42
N GLN A 13 15.28 -7.24 5.38
CA GLN A 13 15.79 -6.55 6.59
C GLN A 13 15.38 -5.07 6.67
N ALA A 14 14.96 -4.48 5.56
CA ALA A 14 14.52 -3.09 5.43
C ALA A 14 13.55 -2.99 4.23
N PRO A 15 12.77 -1.88 4.09
CA PRO A 15 11.89 -1.64 2.94
C PRO A 15 12.58 -1.76 1.58
N GLY A 16 11.79 -1.89 0.51
CA GLY A 16 12.32 -2.03 -0.84
C GLY A 16 13.27 -0.87 -1.20
N HIS A 17 14.34 -1.18 -1.93
CA HIS A 17 15.37 -0.23 -2.38
C HIS A 17 16.26 0.39 -1.30
N TRP A 18 16.09 0.03 -0.02
CA TRP A 18 17.01 0.43 1.05
C TRP A 18 18.30 -0.39 0.97
N ARG A 19 19.42 0.25 1.26
CA ARG A 19 20.76 -0.35 1.32
C ARG A 19 21.51 0.24 2.49
N GLU A 20 22.20 -0.61 3.24
CA GLU A 20 23.14 -0.18 4.26
C GLU A 20 24.53 -0.05 3.62
N ILE A 21 25.14 1.13 3.74
CA ILE A 21 26.47 1.45 3.22
C ILE A 21 27.23 2.15 4.35
N ASP A 22 28.37 1.58 4.75
CA ASP A 22 29.21 2.11 5.83
C ASP A 22 28.46 2.36 7.16
N GLY A 23 27.45 1.52 7.45
CA GLY A 23 26.63 1.61 8.67
C GLY A 23 25.48 2.62 8.60
N GLU A 24 25.27 3.26 7.43
CA GLU A 24 24.17 4.19 7.21
C GLU A 24 23.18 3.64 6.18
N TRP A 25 21.88 3.82 6.46
CA TRP A 25 20.83 3.47 5.51
C TRP A 25 20.67 4.54 4.43
N GLN A 26 20.59 4.08 3.19
CA GLN A 26 20.34 4.88 2.00
C GLN A 26 19.24 4.24 1.15
N ILE A 27 18.54 5.02 0.34
CA ILE A 27 17.50 4.56 -0.59
C ILE A 27 17.87 4.88 -2.03
N MET A 28 17.71 3.90 -2.92
CA MET A 28 17.75 4.13 -4.36
C MET A 28 16.41 4.73 -4.83
N THR A 29 16.41 6.02 -5.16
CA THR A 29 15.25 6.74 -5.70
C THR A 29 15.32 6.85 -7.22
N LEU A 30 14.27 7.40 -7.85
CA LEU A 30 14.33 7.77 -9.28
C LEU A 30 15.41 8.84 -9.59
N GLY A 31 15.82 9.62 -8.59
CA GLY A 31 16.91 10.60 -8.68
C GLY A 31 18.28 10.06 -8.30
N GLY A 32 18.41 8.75 -8.05
CA GLY A 32 19.64 8.11 -7.60
C GLY A 32 19.66 7.78 -6.11
N LEU A 33 20.83 7.34 -5.63
CA LEU A 33 21.07 6.93 -4.26
C LEU A 33 21.13 8.15 -3.34
N GLN A 34 20.36 8.14 -2.25
CA GLN A 34 20.25 9.24 -1.30
C GLN A 34 20.15 8.73 0.14
N PRO A 35 20.57 9.50 1.14
CA PRO A 35 20.27 9.19 2.54
C PRO A 35 18.76 9.06 2.78
N ILE A 36 18.35 8.23 3.74
CA ILE A 36 16.95 8.17 4.17
C ILE A 36 16.55 9.50 4.82
N ASP A 37 15.46 10.11 4.34
CA ASP A 37 14.78 11.19 5.06
C ASP A 37 13.86 10.57 6.14
N PRO A 38 14.16 10.74 7.44
CA PRO A 38 13.36 10.17 8.52
C PRO A 38 11.97 10.81 8.67
N GLN A 39 11.71 11.96 8.04
CA GLN A 39 10.41 12.64 8.06
C GLN A 39 9.53 12.27 6.86
N ALA A 40 10.11 11.64 5.83
CA ALA A 40 9.35 11.23 4.65
C ALA A 40 8.49 9.98 4.96
N PRO A 41 7.29 9.85 4.35
CA PRO A 41 6.53 8.62 4.43
C PRO A 41 7.33 7.43 3.86
N VAL A 42 7.39 6.33 4.61
CA VAL A 42 8.04 5.11 4.14
C VAL A 42 7.37 4.60 2.86
N CYS A 43 8.19 4.17 1.91
CA CYS A 43 7.77 3.70 0.60
C CYS A 43 8.36 2.31 0.31
N HIS A 44 7.77 1.60 -0.65
CA HIS A 44 8.20 0.27 -1.09
C HIS A 44 8.08 -0.81 -0.01
N VAL A 45 7.06 -0.68 0.85
CA VAL A 45 6.71 -1.70 1.85
C VAL A 45 5.61 -2.61 1.33
N SER A 46 5.75 -3.91 1.60
CA SER A 46 4.74 -4.93 1.36
C SER A 46 3.56 -4.76 2.32
N TYR A 47 2.43 -5.41 2.02
CA TYR A 47 1.34 -5.52 2.98
C TYR A 47 1.80 -6.22 4.28
N TYR A 48 2.67 -7.23 4.16
CA TYR A 48 3.19 -7.96 5.32
C TYR A 48 4.03 -7.07 6.25
N GLU A 49 4.90 -6.22 5.69
CA GLU A 49 5.66 -5.23 6.46
C GLU A 49 4.73 -4.18 7.10
N ALA A 50 3.76 -3.66 6.33
CA ALA A 50 2.80 -2.67 6.81
C ALA A 50 1.94 -3.19 7.97
N ASP A 51 1.39 -4.41 7.84
CA ASP A 51 0.59 -5.07 8.87
C ASP A 51 1.45 -5.45 10.09
N ALA A 52 2.69 -5.91 9.88
CA ALA A 52 3.62 -6.19 10.98
C ALA A 52 3.96 -4.93 11.78
N PHE A 53 4.24 -3.81 11.09
CA PHE A 53 4.50 -2.53 11.74
C PHE A 53 3.27 -2.02 12.51
N ALA A 54 2.08 -2.10 11.91
CA ALA A 54 0.85 -1.71 12.59
C ALA A 54 0.63 -2.49 13.89
N ARG A 55 0.80 -3.83 13.84
CA ARG A 55 0.72 -4.69 15.02
C ARG A 55 1.77 -4.36 16.07
N TRP A 56 3.03 -4.14 15.65
CA TRP A 56 4.11 -3.72 16.55
C TRP A 56 3.81 -2.39 17.25
N ALA A 57 3.22 -1.44 16.53
CA ALA A 57 2.82 -0.14 17.05
C ALA A 57 1.54 -0.20 17.94
N GLY A 58 0.96 -1.38 18.18
CA GLY A 58 -0.30 -1.53 18.92
C GLY A 58 -1.53 -1.01 18.18
N LYS A 59 -1.44 -0.84 16.86
CA LYS A 59 -2.49 -0.30 15.98
C LYS A 59 -2.89 -1.32 14.92
N HIS A 60 -3.67 -0.88 13.93
CA HIS A 60 -4.04 -1.70 12.78
C HIS A 60 -4.02 -0.89 11.47
N LEU A 61 -4.05 -1.58 10.33
CA LEU A 61 -4.31 -0.95 9.04
C LEU A 61 -5.82 -0.70 8.89
N PRO A 62 -6.26 0.45 8.34
CA PRO A 62 -7.68 0.70 8.12
C PRO A 62 -8.25 -0.29 7.10
N THR A 63 -9.55 -0.55 7.18
CA THR A 63 -10.31 -1.09 6.04
C THR A 63 -10.39 -0.04 4.92
N GLU A 64 -10.66 -0.47 3.68
CA GLU A 64 -10.88 0.46 2.57
C GLU A 64 -12.09 1.38 2.81
N ILE A 65 -13.06 0.95 3.63
CA ILE A 65 -14.26 1.71 3.98
C ILE A 65 -13.92 2.79 5.01
N GLU A 66 -13.22 2.43 6.10
CA GLU A 66 -12.75 3.40 7.10
C GLU A 66 -11.88 4.47 6.44
N TRP A 67 -10.97 4.07 5.55
CA TRP A 67 -10.15 4.99 4.78
C TRP A 67 -10.99 5.92 3.90
N GLU A 68 -11.96 5.38 3.14
CA GLU A 68 -12.80 6.19 2.26
C GLU A 68 -13.66 7.20 3.02
N VAL A 69 -14.26 6.78 4.14
CA VAL A 69 -15.07 7.67 4.99
C VAL A 69 -14.21 8.80 5.56
N ALA A 70 -13.04 8.48 6.12
CA ALA A 70 -12.12 9.48 6.65
C ALA A 70 -11.62 10.45 5.56
N ALA A 71 -11.32 9.93 4.36
CA ALA A 71 -10.91 10.75 3.22
C ALA A 71 -12.03 11.71 2.77
N ARG A 72 -13.28 11.23 2.69
CA ARG A 72 -14.46 12.06 2.35
C ARG A 72 -14.73 13.14 3.39
N ALA A 73 -14.46 12.84 4.66
CA ALA A 73 -14.59 13.79 5.76
C ALA A 73 -13.42 14.79 5.85
N GLY A 74 -12.41 14.70 4.97
CA GLY A 74 -11.24 15.59 5.00
C GLY A 74 -10.31 15.36 6.18
N LEU A 75 -10.38 14.19 6.84
CA LEU A 75 -9.62 13.88 8.06
C LEU A 75 -8.21 13.34 7.79
N LEU A 76 -7.89 13.06 6.51
CA LEU A 76 -6.62 12.47 6.12
C LEU A 76 -5.73 13.52 5.43
N SER A 77 -4.80 14.12 6.18
CA SER A 77 -3.67 14.84 5.57
C SER A 77 -2.85 13.86 4.73
N ASP A 78 -2.36 14.28 3.56
CA ASP A 78 -1.49 13.45 2.73
C ASP A 78 -2.10 12.10 2.32
N ALA A 79 -3.42 12.08 2.08
CA ALA A 79 -4.12 10.91 1.55
C ALA A 79 -3.74 10.58 0.10
N TYR A 80 -3.20 11.54 -0.65
CA TYR A 80 -2.95 11.43 -2.10
C TYR A 80 -1.57 11.99 -2.46
N GLY A 81 -1.00 11.51 -3.56
CA GLY A 81 0.21 12.08 -4.18
C GLY A 81 1.54 11.66 -3.58
N ILE A 82 1.55 10.82 -2.53
CA ILE A 82 2.81 10.37 -1.88
C ILE A 82 3.01 8.87 -2.08
N VAL A 83 2.20 8.06 -1.40
CA VAL A 83 2.21 6.59 -1.48
C VAL A 83 0.80 6.04 -1.53
N TRP A 84 0.63 4.92 -2.24
CA TRP A 84 -0.58 4.10 -2.09
C TRP A 84 -0.59 3.48 -0.69
N GLN A 85 -1.69 3.64 0.03
CA GLN A 85 -1.79 3.25 1.44
C GLN A 85 -2.46 1.88 1.54
N TRP A 86 -1.73 0.89 2.05
CA TRP A 86 -2.29 -0.44 2.29
C TRP A 86 -3.50 -0.38 3.24
N THR A 87 -4.54 -1.14 2.89
CA THR A 87 -5.69 -1.41 3.76
C THR A 87 -5.73 -2.89 4.09
N ARG A 88 -6.39 -3.27 5.18
CA ARG A 88 -6.64 -4.69 5.51
C ARG A 88 -7.78 -5.34 4.73
N SER A 89 -8.33 -4.65 3.74
CA SER A 89 -9.44 -5.14 2.92
C SER A 89 -8.94 -5.97 1.74
N SER A 90 -9.51 -7.16 1.56
CA SER A 90 -9.29 -7.96 0.35
C SER A 90 -9.87 -7.24 -0.86
N TYR A 91 -9.21 -7.38 -2.01
CA TYR A 91 -9.75 -6.91 -3.28
C TYR A 91 -10.85 -7.87 -3.75
N SER A 92 -12.04 -7.68 -3.19
CA SER A 92 -13.25 -8.44 -3.50
C SER A 92 -14.28 -7.56 -4.21
N PRO A 93 -15.21 -8.16 -4.99
CA PRO A 93 -16.30 -7.41 -5.58
C PRO A 93 -17.15 -6.77 -4.49
N TYR A 94 -17.55 -5.52 -4.69
CA TYR A 94 -18.63 -4.95 -3.88
C TYR A 94 -19.96 -5.69 -4.16
N PRO A 95 -20.89 -5.73 -3.19
CA PRO A 95 -22.20 -6.33 -3.40
C PRO A 95 -22.88 -5.77 -4.66
N GLY A 96 -23.32 -6.67 -5.54
CA GLY A 96 -23.97 -6.29 -6.80
C GLY A 96 -23.03 -6.02 -7.98
N TYR A 97 -21.70 -6.10 -7.81
CA TYR A 97 -20.76 -6.04 -8.93
C TYR A 97 -21.08 -7.15 -9.95
N ARG A 98 -21.16 -6.75 -11.23
CA ARG A 98 -21.31 -7.65 -12.37
C ARG A 98 -20.32 -7.22 -13.44
N ALA A 99 -19.44 -8.13 -13.85
CA ALA A 99 -18.58 -7.88 -15.00
C ALA A 99 -19.46 -7.79 -16.26
N ILE A 100 -19.12 -6.85 -17.16
CA ILE A 100 -19.74 -6.81 -18.49
C ILE A 100 -19.21 -7.98 -19.33
N GLU A 101 -19.98 -8.39 -20.34
CA GLU A 101 -19.52 -9.44 -21.26
C GLU A 101 -18.40 -8.94 -22.18
N GLY A 102 -17.55 -9.86 -22.63
CA GLY A 102 -16.44 -9.59 -23.53
C GLY A 102 -15.17 -9.06 -22.84
N ALA A 103 -14.20 -8.63 -23.65
CA ALA A 103 -12.84 -8.35 -23.20
C ALA A 103 -12.75 -7.24 -22.12
N LEU A 104 -13.66 -6.26 -22.14
CA LEU A 104 -13.68 -5.17 -21.15
C LEU A 104 -14.07 -5.67 -19.74
N GLY A 105 -14.85 -6.76 -19.63
CA GLY A 105 -15.23 -7.36 -18.35
C GLY A 105 -14.06 -7.98 -17.59
N GLU A 106 -13.00 -8.36 -18.32
CA GLU A 106 -11.80 -8.95 -17.75
C GLU A 106 -10.89 -7.94 -17.05
N TYR A 107 -11.14 -6.64 -17.20
CA TYR A 107 -10.23 -5.60 -16.73
C TYR A 107 -9.97 -5.69 -15.21
N ASN A 108 -11.01 -6.01 -14.43
CA ASN A 108 -10.94 -6.03 -12.96
C ASN A 108 -11.35 -7.38 -12.35
N GLY A 109 -12.50 -7.92 -12.76
CA GLY A 109 -13.16 -9.02 -12.05
C GLY A 109 -12.30 -10.26 -11.86
N LYS A 110 -11.52 -10.65 -12.88
CA LYS A 110 -10.66 -11.84 -12.83
C LYS A 110 -9.53 -11.77 -11.81
N PHE A 111 -9.23 -10.58 -11.31
CA PHE A 111 -8.15 -10.33 -10.34
C PHE A 111 -8.65 -10.20 -8.89
N MET A 112 -9.95 -10.35 -8.64
CA MET A 112 -10.58 -10.21 -7.32
C MET A 112 -10.35 -11.43 -6.40
N VAL A 113 -9.10 -11.89 -6.30
CA VAL A 113 -8.65 -13.02 -5.50
C VAL A 113 -7.19 -12.82 -5.08
N ASN A 114 -6.85 -13.18 -3.84
CA ASN A 114 -5.47 -13.16 -3.28
C ASN A 114 -4.74 -11.80 -3.27
N GLN A 115 -5.45 -10.69 -3.47
CA GLN A 115 -4.89 -9.34 -3.48
C GLN A 115 -5.55 -8.46 -2.42
N LEU A 116 -4.82 -7.44 -1.97
CA LEU A 116 -5.26 -6.49 -0.95
C LEU A 116 -5.44 -5.11 -1.59
N VAL A 117 -6.38 -4.34 -1.06
CA VAL A 117 -6.71 -3.01 -1.57
C VAL A 117 -5.74 -1.97 -1.03
N LEU A 118 -5.32 -1.05 -1.89
CA LEU A 118 -4.66 0.19 -1.52
C LEU A 118 -5.49 1.39 -1.95
N ARG A 119 -5.41 2.48 -1.18
CA ARG A 119 -6.16 3.71 -1.40
C ARG A 119 -5.24 4.92 -1.49
N GLY A 120 -5.80 6.06 -1.88
CA GLY A 120 -5.06 7.29 -2.10
C GLY A 120 -4.48 7.38 -3.50
N SER A 121 -3.21 7.76 -3.58
CA SER A 121 -2.39 7.73 -4.80
C SER A 121 -0.93 7.96 -4.43
N SER A 122 -0.03 7.57 -5.32
CA SER A 122 1.41 7.82 -5.15
C SER A 122 1.91 9.01 -5.95
N LEU A 123 3.17 9.40 -5.71
CA LEU A 123 3.89 10.38 -6.51
C LEU A 123 3.96 10.04 -8.01
N ALA A 124 3.84 8.75 -8.36
CA ALA A 124 3.84 8.27 -9.73
C ALA A 124 2.42 8.17 -10.34
N THR A 125 1.37 8.58 -9.61
CA THR A 125 0.00 8.57 -10.12
C THR A 125 -0.27 9.86 -10.90
N PRO A 126 -0.71 9.80 -12.17
CA PRO A 126 -0.95 11.00 -12.97
C PRO A 126 -2.00 11.94 -12.36
N PRO A 127 -1.86 13.27 -12.53
CA PRO A 127 -2.89 14.23 -12.16
C PRO A 127 -4.24 13.88 -12.79
N GLY A 128 -5.32 13.98 -12.02
CA GLY A 128 -6.69 13.67 -12.47
C GLY A 128 -7.06 12.19 -12.51
N HIS A 129 -6.13 11.26 -12.25
CA HIS A 129 -6.42 9.82 -12.23
C HIS A 129 -7.03 9.34 -10.90
N SER A 130 -6.59 9.93 -9.79
CA SER A 130 -7.02 9.54 -8.46
C SER A 130 -8.46 9.96 -8.17
N ARG A 131 -9.17 9.10 -7.45
CA ARG A 131 -10.54 9.34 -6.97
C ARG A 131 -10.65 8.84 -5.55
N VAL A 132 -11.51 9.47 -4.76
CA VAL A 132 -11.77 9.00 -3.40
C VAL A 132 -12.26 7.56 -3.37
N THR A 133 -12.92 7.06 -4.43
CA THR A 133 -13.37 5.66 -4.60
C THR A 133 -12.37 4.75 -5.32
N TYR A 134 -11.19 5.24 -5.71
CA TYR A 134 -10.24 4.45 -6.52
C TYR A 134 -9.62 3.30 -5.70
N ARG A 135 -9.80 2.06 -6.14
CA ARG A 135 -9.25 0.87 -5.51
C ARG A 135 -8.06 0.37 -6.32
N ASN A 136 -6.85 0.63 -5.84
CA ASN A 136 -5.67 -0.06 -6.36
C ASN A 136 -5.55 -1.42 -5.66
N PHE A 137 -4.91 -2.40 -6.29
CA PHE A 137 -4.80 -3.75 -5.72
C PHE A 137 -3.50 -4.43 -6.13
N PHE A 138 -2.86 -5.10 -5.18
CA PHE A 138 -1.65 -5.88 -5.41
C PHE A 138 -1.59 -7.11 -4.49
N TYR A 139 -0.76 -8.08 -4.88
CA TYR A 139 -0.41 -9.20 -4.01
C TYR A 139 0.33 -8.70 -2.77
N PRO A 140 0.12 -9.33 -1.60
CA PRO A 140 0.58 -8.81 -0.32
C PRO A 140 2.11 -8.73 -0.18
N HIS A 141 2.87 -9.49 -0.98
CA HIS A 141 4.34 -9.50 -0.96
C HIS A 141 4.98 -8.48 -1.91
N HIS A 142 4.20 -7.79 -2.76
CA HIS A 142 4.75 -6.82 -3.72
C HIS A 142 5.28 -5.56 -3.01
N ARG A 143 6.50 -5.14 -3.39
CA ARG A 143 7.24 -4.01 -2.79
C ARG A 143 7.72 -2.99 -3.80
N TRP A 144 7.68 -3.31 -5.10
CA TRP A 144 8.20 -2.46 -6.17
C TRP A 144 7.32 -1.24 -6.47
N GLN A 145 6.06 -1.27 -6.06
CA GLN A 145 5.15 -0.13 -6.18
C GLN A 145 5.47 0.94 -5.14
N PHE A 146 4.99 2.17 -5.37
CA PHE A 146 5.07 3.26 -4.38
C PHE A 146 4.04 3.06 -3.27
N THR A 147 4.26 2.04 -2.44
CA THR A 147 3.35 1.60 -1.38
C THR A 147 3.88 1.96 0.00
N GLY A 148 2.97 2.45 0.85
CA GLY A 148 3.21 2.80 2.24
C GLY A 148 2.05 2.33 3.11
N LEU A 149 1.95 2.91 4.29
CA LEU A 149 0.89 2.58 5.25
C LEU A 149 0.37 3.84 5.95
N ARG A 150 -0.85 3.72 6.47
CA ARG A 150 -1.42 4.64 7.44
C ARG A 150 -2.02 3.80 8.55
N LEU A 151 -1.74 4.18 9.79
CA LEU A 151 -2.30 3.50 10.96
C LEU A 151 -3.71 4.01 11.25
N ALA A 152 -4.55 3.10 11.72
CA ALA A 152 -5.85 3.37 12.28
C ALA A 152 -5.91 2.81 13.71
N ASP A 153 -6.81 3.38 14.50
CA ASP A 153 -7.04 2.99 15.88
C ASP A 153 -8.54 3.17 16.20
N TYR A 154 -9.04 2.38 17.14
CA TYR A 154 -10.42 2.50 17.64
C TYR A 154 -10.51 3.28 18.96
N ALA A 155 -9.36 3.66 19.52
CA ALA A 155 -9.23 4.41 20.76
C ALA A 155 -9.76 5.84 20.67
#